data_AF-A0A7S1A6B8-F1
#
_entry.id   AF-A0A7S1A6B8-F1
#
_cell.length_a   1.000
_cell.length_b   1.000
_cell.length_c   1.000
_cell.angle_alpha   90.00
_cell.angle_beta   90.00
_cell.angle_gamma   90.00
#
_symmetry.space_group_name_H-M   'P 1'
#
loop_
_entity.id
_entity.type
_entity.pdbx_description
1 polymer ?
#
loop_
_entity_poly.entity_id
_entity_poly.type
_entity_poly.pdbx_seq_one_letter_code
_entity_poly.pdbx_strand_id
1 'polypeptide(L)'
;QICPAFANSSKDQPCVGPHHGSNRWLLDGRDQDGVPSDDIGEPGTRYAITFSWDTVKKLTWRRIGWQPFVDDSRYYIVGTWTCGDFLEMVPDEEEEGFSIEVQQNPCGLKFHIVRNEDTNQCIYPDVEPGEIGEMDCRVFGADDGGADTWWEIEAEL
;
A
#
# COMPACT_ATOMS: atom_id res chain seq x y z
N GLN A 1 -6.90 15.72 14.28
CA GLN A 1 -6.16 15.62 13.00
C GLN A 1 -6.23 16.97 12.28
N ILE A 2 -5.26 17.29 11.42
CA ILE A 2 -5.35 18.40 10.46
C ILE A 2 -5.47 17.76 9.08
N CYS A 3 -6.39 18.26 8.27
CA CYS A 3 -6.66 17.75 6.93
C CYS A 3 -6.77 18.92 5.94
N PRO A 4 -6.61 18.68 4.63
CA PRO A 4 -6.85 19.73 3.66
C PRO A 4 -8.33 20.13 3.61
N ALA A 5 -8.60 21.40 3.31
CA ALA A 5 -9.97 21.91 3.17
C ALA A 5 -10.77 21.23 2.06
N PHE A 6 -10.07 20.77 1.01
CA PHE A 6 -10.67 20.09 -0.13
C PHE A 6 -9.96 18.74 -0.38
N ALA A 7 -10.66 17.77 -0.96
CA ALA A 7 -10.03 16.55 -1.44
C ALA A 7 -8.96 16.89 -2.50
N ASN A 8 -7.87 16.11 -2.56
CA ASN A 8 -6.78 16.28 -3.53
C ASN A 8 -6.13 17.68 -3.52
N SER A 9 -6.07 18.32 -2.35
CA SER A 9 -5.44 19.63 -2.20
C SER A 9 -3.91 19.58 -2.33
N SER A 10 -3.33 20.60 -2.97
CA SER A 10 -1.88 20.83 -3.10
C SER A 10 -1.29 21.71 -1.99
N LYS A 11 0.05 21.87 -1.96
CA LYS A 11 0.86 22.49 -0.88
C LYS A 11 0.59 23.94 -0.49
N ASP A 12 -0.33 24.61 -1.16
CA ASP A 12 -0.69 26.00 -0.87
C ASP A 12 -2.18 26.17 -0.53
N GLN A 13 -2.91 25.06 -0.37
CA GLN A 13 -4.30 25.08 0.02
C GLN A 13 -4.49 25.24 1.54
N PRO A 14 -5.60 25.86 1.99
CA PRO A 14 -5.92 25.98 3.41
C PRO A 14 -6.07 24.63 4.12
N CYS A 15 -5.59 24.55 5.35
CA CYS A 15 -5.78 23.40 6.22
C CYS A 15 -6.95 23.64 7.18
N VAL A 16 -7.76 22.62 7.45
CA VAL A 16 -8.84 22.69 8.45
C VAL A 16 -8.48 21.79 9.63
N GLY A 17 -8.70 22.27 10.85
CA GLY A 17 -8.36 21.53 12.06
C GLY A 17 -8.06 22.40 13.29
N PRO A 18 -8.15 21.82 14.51
CA PRO A 18 -8.28 20.38 14.78
C PRO A 18 -9.74 19.89 14.75
N HIS A 19 -10.05 18.88 13.91
CA HIS A 19 -11.29 18.09 13.93
C HIS A 19 -11.03 16.74 13.21
N HIS A 20 -12.03 15.86 13.13
CA HIS A 20 -11.95 14.57 12.42
C HIS A 20 -12.45 14.77 10.98
N GLY A 21 -11.55 15.16 10.08
CA GLY A 21 -11.84 15.26 8.64
C GLY A 21 -11.32 14.03 7.89
N SER A 22 -12.04 13.59 6.86
CA SER A 22 -11.68 12.43 6.03
C SER A 22 -10.72 12.78 4.87
N ASN A 23 -10.52 14.06 4.59
CA ASN A 23 -9.66 14.50 3.49
C ASN A 23 -8.19 14.15 3.77
N ARG A 24 -7.49 13.65 2.75
CA ARG A 24 -6.05 13.38 2.78
C ARG A 24 -5.32 14.33 1.82
N TRP A 25 -4.08 14.67 2.14
CA TRP A 25 -3.20 15.36 1.19
C TRP A 25 -2.80 14.36 0.11
N LEU A 26 -2.87 14.78 -1.15
CA LEU A 26 -2.45 13.95 -2.27
C LEU A 26 -0.98 14.27 -2.58
N LEU A 27 -0.11 13.33 -2.22
CA LEU A 27 1.25 13.21 -2.76
C LEU A 27 1.25 11.92 -3.57
N ASP A 28 0.52 11.91 -4.68
CA ASP A 28 0.40 10.72 -5.53
C ASP A 28 1.29 10.88 -6.76
N GLY A 29 2.18 9.91 -6.97
CA GLY A 29 3.01 9.83 -8.17
C GLY A 29 2.35 9.06 -9.32
N ARG A 30 1.20 8.41 -9.08
CA ARG A 30 0.51 7.51 -10.02
C ARG A 30 -0.44 8.25 -10.95
N ASP A 31 -1.27 9.15 -10.42
CA ASP A 31 -2.16 10.02 -11.20
C ASP A 31 -1.56 11.43 -11.27
N GLN A 32 -0.96 11.76 -12.41
CA GLN A 32 -0.25 13.02 -12.64
C GLN A 32 -1.12 14.06 -13.35
N ASP A 33 -2.36 13.71 -13.73
CA ASP A 33 -3.22 14.59 -14.50
C ASP A 33 -3.66 15.79 -13.67
N GLY A 34 -3.21 16.98 -14.08
CA GLY A 34 -3.52 18.24 -13.39
C GLY A 34 -2.71 18.52 -12.13
N VAL A 35 -1.73 17.67 -11.79
CA VAL A 35 -0.83 17.89 -10.65
C VAL A 35 0.30 18.85 -11.04
N PRO A 36 0.58 19.91 -10.27
CA PRO A 36 1.74 20.78 -10.54
C PRO A 36 3.05 19.99 -10.58
N SER A 37 3.96 20.33 -11.51
CA SER A 37 5.22 19.59 -11.70
C SER A 37 6.09 19.50 -10.44
N ASP A 38 6.02 20.50 -9.56
CA ASP A 38 6.77 20.51 -8.29
C ASP A 38 6.17 19.59 -7.21
N ASP A 39 4.97 19.09 -7.44
CA ASP A 39 4.24 18.16 -6.58
C ASP A 39 4.29 16.72 -7.14
N ILE A 40 4.75 16.53 -8.37
CA ILE A 40 5.04 15.23 -8.97
C ILE A 40 6.41 14.74 -8.48
N GLY A 41 6.47 13.48 -8.03
CA GLY A 41 7.70 12.84 -7.57
C GLY A 41 7.79 11.39 -8.03
N GLU A 42 8.99 10.98 -8.43
CA GLU A 42 9.32 9.55 -8.64
C GLU A 42 9.74 8.91 -7.31
N PRO A 43 9.65 7.58 -7.16
CA PRO A 43 10.24 6.87 -6.04
C PRO A 43 11.67 7.35 -5.75
N GLY A 44 11.94 7.68 -4.49
CA GLY A 44 13.24 8.22 -4.06
C GLY A 44 13.36 9.76 -4.12
N THR A 45 12.35 10.45 -4.65
CA THR A 45 12.26 11.91 -4.56
C THR A 45 12.11 12.34 -3.10
N ARG A 46 12.93 13.29 -2.66
CA ARG A 46 12.89 13.81 -1.28
C ARG A 46 12.23 15.16 -1.23
N TYR A 47 11.34 15.34 -0.26
CA TYR A 47 10.67 16.60 0.02
C TYR A 47 11.03 17.12 1.40
N ALA A 48 11.28 18.43 1.52
CA ALA A 48 11.24 19.12 2.80
C ALA A 48 9.80 19.57 3.05
N ILE A 49 9.12 18.89 3.97
CA ILE A 49 7.77 19.23 4.40
C ILE A 49 7.88 20.23 5.55
N THR A 50 7.22 21.38 5.40
CA THR A 50 7.20 22.44 6.41
C THR A 50 5.77 22.66 6.88
N PHE A 51 5.52 22.41 8.15
CA PHE A 51 4.26 22.77 8.80
C PHE A 51 4.49 24.03 9.65
N SER A 52 3.71 25.08 9.40
CA SER A 52 3.84 26.37 10.08
C SER A 52 2.47 26.97 10.38
N TRP A 53 2.43 27.95 11.28
CA TRP A 53 1.23 28.70 11.57
C TRP A 53 1.58 30.13 11.97
N ASP A 54 0.75 31.06 11.50
CA ASP A 54 0.69 32.44 12.00
C ASP A 54 -0.76 32.72 12.40
N THR A 55 -1.58 33.21 11.45
CA THR A 55 -3.04 33.30 11.63
C THR A 55 -3.77 32.00 11.24
N VAL A 56 -3.27 31.31 10.21
CA VAL A 56 -3.81 30.02 9.74
C VAL A 56 -2.71 28.96 9.71
N LYS A 57 -3.11 27.69 9.82
CA LYS A 57 -2.19 26.55 9.66
C LYS A 57 -1.85 26.39 8.18
N LYS A 58 -0.57 26.24 7.86
CA LYS A 58 -0.06 26.01 6.51
C LYS A 58 0.82 24.77 6.49
N LEU A 59 0.65 23.92 5.47
CA LEU A 59 1.53 22.80 5.17
C LEU A 59 2.10 23.00 3.78
N THR A 60 3.41 23.20 3.66
CA THR A 60 4.10 23.28 2.36
C THR A 60 5.08 22.14 2.21
N TRP A 61 5.46 21.84 0.96
CA TRP A 61 6.59 20.97 0.67
C TRP A 61 7.38 21.48 -0.53
N ARG A 62 8.69 21.22 -0.53
CA ARG A 62 9.55 21.49 -1.69
C ARG A 62 10.47 20.32 -1.95
N ARG A 63 10.72 20.01 -3.22
CA ARG A 63 11.71 19.03 -3.60
C ARG A 63 13.10 19.49 -3.13
N ILE A 64 13.83 18.61 -2.45
CA ILE A 64 15.17 18.89 -1.94
C ILE A 64 16.25 17.98 -2.53
N GLY A 65 15.85 17.01 -3.36
CA GLY A 65 16.77 16.15 -4.08
C GLY A 65 16.12 14.84 -4.47
N TRP A 66 16.99 13.91 -4.82
CA TRP A 66 16.64 12.54 -5.13
C TRP A 66 17.68 11.63 -4.49
N GLN A 67 17.25 10.48 -4.00
CA GLN A 67 18.12 9.40 -3.59
C GLN A 67 17.56 8.11 -4.20
N PRO A 68 18.42 7.12 -4.52
CA PRO A 68 17.93 5.81 -4.92
C PRO A 68 16.91 5.31 -3.90
N PHE A 69 15.72 4.99 -4.37
CA PHE A 69 14.73 4.31 -3.55
C PHE A 69 15.20 2.87 -3.39
N VAL A 70 15.52 2.50 -2.15
CA VAL A 70 15.65 1.09 -1.79
C VAL A 70 14.28 0.71 -1.26
N ASP A 71 13.62 -0.20 -1.95
CA ASP A 71 12.37 -0.76 -1.44
C ASP A 71 12.70 -1.65 -0.24
N ASP A 72 12.49 -1.14 0.97
CA ASP A 72 12.69 -1.86 2.23
C ASP A 72 11.40 -2.54 2.71
N SER A 73 10.46 -2.76 1.78
CA SER A 73 9.16 -3.30 2.13
C SER A 73 9.25 -4.73 2.60
N ARG A 74 8.38 -5.02 3.55
CA ARG A 74 8.18 -6.35 4.11
C ARG A 74 6.84 -6.88 3.64
N TYR A 75 6.80 -8.16 3.33
CA TYR A 75 5.60 -8.83 2.88
C TYR A 75 5.15 -9.79 3.95
N TYR A 76 3.85 -9.92 4.11
CA TYR A 76 3.23 -10.71 5.16
C TYR A 76 2.10 -11.54 4.59
N ILE A 77 1.88 -12.71 5.17
CA ILE A 77 0.67 -13.49 4.97
C ILE A 77 -0.31 -13.20 6.11
N VAL A 78 -1.56 -12.95 5.74
CA VAL A 78 -2.70 -12.92 6.66
C VAL A 78 -3.72 -13.94 6.17
N GLY A 79 -4.02 -14.94 7.00
CA GLY A 79 -4.89 -16.04 6.60
C GLY A 79 -5.93 -16.38 7.65
N THR A 80 -6.89 -17.22 7.26
CA THR A 80 -7.88 -17.76 8.18
C THR A 80 -7.24 -18.54 9.33
N TRP A 81 -6.07 -19.14 9.11
CA TRP A 81 -5.31 -19.89 10.11
C TRP A 81 -4.39 -19.03 10.98
N THR A 82 -4.13 -17.78 10.59
CA THR A 82 -3.38 -16.82 11.41
C THR A 82 -4.30 -16.02 12.33
N CYS A 83 -5.62 -16.25 12.25
CA CYS A 83 -6.64 -15.49 12.99
C CYS A 83 -6.53 -13.96 12.75
N GLY A 84 -6.04 -13.55 11.59
CA GLY A 84 -5.82 -12.15 11.25
C GLY A 84 -4.45 -11.59 11.64
N ASP A 85 -3.59 -12.38 12.30
CA ASP A 85 -2.21 -11.98 12.57
C ASP A 85 -1.37 -11.97 11.28
N PHE A 86 -0.42 -11.04 11.21
CA PHE A 86 0.53 -10.92 10.10
C PHE A 86 1.74 -11.81 10.33
N LEU A 87 1.99 -12.75 9.41
CA LEU A 87 3.20 -13.57 9.41
C LEU A 87 4.19 -13.05 8.35
N GLU A 88 5.34 -12.53 8.80
CA GLU A 88 6.36 -11.97 7.93
C GLU A 88 6.95 -13.06 7.01
N MET A 89 6.97 -12.77 5.71
CA MET A 89 7.64 -13.58 4.69
C MET A 89 9.12 -13.22 4.66
N VAL A 90 9.96 -14.20 4.41
CA VAL A 90 11.42 -14.03 4.39
C VAL A 90 11.87 -13.83 2.93
N PRO A 91 12.80 -12.90 2.65
CA PRO A 91 13.41 -12.81 1.34
C PRO A 91 14.02 -14.15 0.93
N ASP A 92 13.72 -14.60 -0.27
CA ASP A 92 14.34 -15.77 -0.87
C ASP A 92 15.56 -15.30 -1.68
N GLU A 93 16.74 -15.85 -1.42
CA GLU A 93 17.96 -15.47 -2.13
C GLU A 93 18.12 -16.21 -3.47
N GLU A 94 17.42 -17.35 -3.63
CA GLU A 94 17.49 -18.18 -4.84
C GLU A 94 16.43 -17.75 -5.86
N GLU A 95 15.23 -17.49 -5.38
CA GLU A 95 14.12 -16.95 -6.15
C GLU A 95 14.02 -15.44 -5.88
N GLU A 96 14.00 -14.56 -6.89
CA GLU A 96 13.92 -13.10 -6.69
C GLU A 96 12.57 -12.65 -6.06
N GLY A 97 12.34 -12.98 -4.79
CA GLY A 97 11.03 -12.92 -4.14
C GLY A 97 11.06 -13.13 -2.63
N PHE A 98 9.90 -13.49 -2.08
CA PHE A 98 9.69 -13.73 -0.65
C PHE A 98 8.97 -15.05 -0.46
N SER A 99 9.34 -15.81 0.56
CA SER A 99 8.77 -17.12 0.86
C SER A 99 8.42 -17.28 2.34
N ILE A 100 7.47 -18.17 2.61
CA ILE A 100 7.11 -18.60 3.96
C ILE A 100 6.57 -20.02 3.87
N GLU A 101 6.96 -20.86 4.83
CA GLU A 101 6.44 -22.22 4.94
C GLU A 101 5.20 -22.24 5.81
N VAL A 102 4.12 -22.83 5.29
CA VAL A 102 2.86 -23.01 6.00
C VAL A 102 2.41 -24.46 5.92
N GLN A 103 1.85 -24.97 7.02
CA GLN A 103 1.33 -26.33 7.05
C GLN A 103 -0.12 -26.35 6.60
N GLN A 104 -0.39 -27.10 5.52
CA GLN A 104 -1.74 -27.31 5.04
C GLN A 104 -2.59 -28.05 6.09
N ASN A 105 -3.83 -27.60 6.27
CA ASN A 105 -4.82 -28.23 7.13
C ASN A 105 -5.99 -28.80 6.29
N PRO A 106 -6.82 -29.70 6.85
CA PRO A 106 -7.94 -30.31 6.10
C PRO A 106 -9.01 -29.34 5.59
N CYS A 107 -9.05 -28.10 6.09
CA CYS A 107 -9.95 -27.04 5.62
C CYS A 107 -9.33 -26.19 4.50
N GLY A 108 -8.13 -26.54 4.01
CA GLY A 108 -7.37 -25.74 3.07
C GLY A 108 -6.72 -24.50 3.71
N LEU A 109 -6.14 -23.66 2.86
CA LEU A 109 -5.51 -22.40 3.26
C LEU A 109 -6.16 -21.26 2.47
N LYS A 110 -6.80 -20.30 3.15
CA LYS A 110 -7.26 -19.04 2.56
C LYS A 110 -6.49 -17.85 3.12
N PHE A 111 -5.87 -17.03 2.26
CA PHE A 111 -5.02 -15.92 2.69
C PHE A 111 -4.93 -14.74 1.74
N HIS A 112 -4.32 -13.68 2.25
CA HIS A 112 -3.86 -12.49 1.55
C HIS A 112 -2.35 -12.33 1.72
N ILE A 113 -1.70 -11.76 0.71
CA ILE A 113 -0.34 -11.23 0.83
C ILE A 113 -0.47 -9.72 0.97
N VAL A 114 0.16 -9.14 1.98
CA VAL A 114 0.07 -7.70 2.27
C VAL A 114 1.45 -7.09 2.45
N ARG A 115 1.61 -5.84 2.04
CA ARG A 115 2.84 -5.07 2.18
C ARG A 115 2.81 -4.23 3.45
N ASN A 116 3.89 -4.27 4.24
CA ASN A 116 4.10 -3.43 5.43
C ASN A 116 2.96 -3.46 6.47
N GLU A 117 2.35 -4.63 6.69
CA GLU A 117 1.19 -4.83 7.59
C GLU A 117 -0.02 -3.92 7.28
N ASP A 118 -0.16 -3.47 6.03
CA ASP A 118 -1.26 -2.62 5.57
C ASP A 118 -2.21 -3.42 4.67
N THR A 119 -3.42 -3.69 5.16
CA THR A 119 -4.45 -4.42 4.39
C THR A 119 -4.99 -3.63 3.20
N ASN A 120 -4.70 -2.32 3.10
CA ASN A 120 -4.97 -1.53 1.90
C ASN A 120 -3.83 -1.60 0.87
N GLN A 121 -2.80 -2.41 1.13
CA GLN A 121 -1.69 -2.72 0.21
C GLN A 121 -1.62 -4.22 0.00
N CYS A 122 -2.72 -4.78 -0.48
CA CYS A 122 -2.87 -6.21 -0.71
C CYS A 122 -2.39 -6.60 -2.11
N ILE A 123 -1.81 -7.79 -2.22
CA ILE A 123 -1.41 -8.45 -3.46
C ILE A 123 -2.30 -9.69 -3.63
N TYR A 124 -2.98 -9.77 -4.76
CA TYR A 124 -4.07 -10.72 -5.02
C TYR A 124 -4.04 -11.20 -6.47
N PRO A 125 -4.62 -12.38 -6.77
CA PRO A 125 -4.57 -12.94 -8.12
C PRO A 125 -5.42 -12.14 -9.10
N ASP A 126 -4.95 -12.03 -10.35
CA ASP A 126 -5.74 -11.58 -11.51
C ASP A 126 -6.50 -12.77 -12.10
N VAL A 127 -7.47 -13.28 -11.34
CA VAL A 127 -8.28 -14.46 -11.68
C VAL A 127 -9.72 -14.20 -11.25
N GLU A 128 -10.70 -14.64 -12.05
CA GLU A 128 -12.11 -14.46 -11.69
C GLU A 128 -12.47 -15.29 -10.44
N PRO A 129 -13.39 -14.80 -9.58
CA PRO A 129 -13.81 -15.54 -8.40
C PRO A 129 -14.32 -16.96 -8.73
N GLY A 130 -13.67 -17.97 -8.16
CA GLY A 130 -14.03 -19.39 -8.35
C GLY A 130 -13.30 -20.09 -9.49
N GLU A 131 -12.43 -19.39 -10.23
CA GLU A 131 -11.52 -20.02 -11.17
C GLU A 131 -10.20 -20.46 -10.50
N ILE A 132 -9.55 -21.45 -11.08
CA ILE A 132 -8.25 -21.94 -10.63
C ILE A 132 -7.17 -21.18 -11.42
N GLY A 133 -6.31 -20.45 -10.72
CA GLY A 133 -5.16 -19.80 -11.32
C GLY A 133 -4.07 -20.79 -11.75
N GLU A 134 -3.35 -20.45 -12.81
CA GLU A 134 -2.13 -21.13 -13.24
C GLU A 134 -0.90 -20.51 -12.54
N MET A 135 0.24 -21.21 -12.57
CA MET A 135 1.46 -20.78 -11.86
C MET A 135 2.00 -19.43 -12.35
N ASP A 136 1.73 -19.08 -13.60
CA ASP A 136 2.16 -17.86 -14.29
C ASP A 136 1.03 -16.82 -14.43
N CYS A 137 -0.08 -17.00 -13.70
CA CYS A 137 -1.12 -15.99 -13.61
C CYS A 137 -0.55 -14.68 -13.07
N ARG A 138 -1.07 -13.57 -13.63
CA ARG A 138 -0.72 -12.24 -13.16
C ARG A 138 -1.29 -12.01 -11.77
N VAL A 139 -0.71 -11.02 -11.09
CA VAL A 139 -1.18 -10.54 -9.80
C VAL A 139 -1.47 -9.04 -9.89
N PHE A 140 -2.45 -8.60 -9.12
CA PHE A 140 -2.75 -7.18 -8.88
C PHE A 140 -2.15 -6.72 -7.55
N GLY A 141 -2.22 -5.42 -7.30
CA GLY A 141 -1.71 -4.77 -6.10
C GLY A 141 -0.33 -4.10 -6.28
N ALA A 142 0.29 -3.59 -5.22
CA ALA A 142 -0.22 -3.53 -3.85
C ALA A 142 -1.23 -2.38 -3.66
N ASP A 143 -2.53 -2.70 -3.56
CA ASP A 143 -3.64 -1.74 -3.44
C ASP A 143 -4.81 -2.30 -2.61
N ASP A 144 -5.90 -1.53 -2.49
CA ASP A 144 -7.09 -1.87 -1.69
C ASP A 144 -8.17 -2.63 -2.49
N GLY A 145 -7.92 -2.93 -3.77
CA GLY A 145 -8.86 -3.68 -4.61
C GLY A 145 -8.97 -5.16 -4.25
N GLY A 146 -7.99 -5.69 -3.50
CA GLY A 146 -7.92 -7.10 -3.11
C GLY A 146 -8.75 -7.49 -1.89
N ALA A 147 -9.48 -6.56 -1.24
CA ALA A 147 -10.13 -6.82 0.05
C ALA A 147 -11.05 -8.06 0.06
N ASP A 148 -11.71 -8.35 -1.07
CA ASP A 148 -12.63 -9.48 -1.23
C ASP A 148 -12.02 -10.65 -2.05
N THR A 149 -10.75 -10.58 -2.46
CA THR A 149 -10.09 -11.56 -3.35
C THR A 149 -9.02 -12.36 -2.61
N TRP A 150 -9.35 -13.58 -2.19
CA TRP A 150 -8.46 -14.41 -1.39
C TRP A 150 -7.70 -15.42 -2.24
N TRP A 151 -6.44 -15.67 -1.89
CA TRP A 151 -5.71 -16.86 -2.33
C TRP A 151 -6.27 -18.08 -1.62
N GLU A 152 -6.47 -19.18 -2.34
CA GLU A 152 -6.97 -20.44 -1.77
C GLU A 152 -6.13 -21.62 -2.25
N ILE A 153 -5.69 -22.46 -1.30
CA ILE A 153 -5.02 -23.74 -1.57
C ILE A 153 -5.89 -24.86 -0.99
N GLU A 154 -6.50 -25.65 -1.86
CA GLU A 154 -7.34 -26.79 -1.49
C GLU A 154 -6.50 -28.00 -1.07
N ALA A 155 -6.96 -28.74 -0.06
CA ALA A 155 -6.36 -30.01 0.34
C ALA A 155 -7.03 -31.16 -0.42
N GLU A 156 -6.23 -32.02 -1.05
CA GLU A 156 -6.73 -33.32 -1.50
C GLU A 156 -7.01 -34.20 -0.27
N LEU A 157 -8.23 -34.73 -0.19
CA LEU A 157 -8.70 -35.62 0.89
C LEU A 157 -8.40 -37.09 0.59
#